data_AF-A0A7J9RLB8-F1
#
_entry.id   AF-A0A7J9RLB8-F1
#
_cell.length_a   1.000
_cell.length_b   1.000
_cell.length_c   1.000
_cell.angle_alpha   90.00
_cell.angle_beta   90.00
_cell.angle_gamma   90.00
#
_symmetry.space_group_name_H-M   'P 1'
#
loop_
_entity.id
_entity.type
_entity.pdbx_description
1 polymer ?
#
loop_
_entity_poly.entity_id
_entity_poly.type
_entity_poly.pdbx_seq_one_letter_code
_entity_poly.pdbx_strand_id
1 'polypeptide(L)'
;RNMADQIVYQTRRTLDENEDKLDASDLEPVREKLTELEALVQDGDGKPIDDDAMDEAAIQAKVKEVEESMHAISSKLYEAAAAEMAEAENNEGDGDINVESDDVVDADFEVVDEED
;
A
#
# COMPACT_ATOMS: atom_id res chain seq x y z
N ARG A 1 -5.32 11.25 17.36
CA ARG A 1 -5.75 9.93 17.85
C ARG A 1 -6.54 9.15 16.81
N ASN A 2 -7.82 9.47 16.55
CA ASN A 2 -8.69 8.72 15.63
C ASN A 2 -8.08 8.42 14.25
N MET A 3 -7.36 9.39 13.66
CA MET A 3 -6.66 9.19 12.39
C MET A 3 -5.55 8.14 12.49
N ALA A 4 -4.74 8.19 13.54
CA ALA A 4 -3.68 7.21 13.78
C ALA A 4 -4.24 5.81 13.99
N ASP A 5 -5.28 5.67 14.82
CA ASP A 5 -5.94 4.37 15.06
C ASP A 5 -6.51 3.78 13.77
N GLN A 6 -7.17 4.62 12.95
CA GLN A 6 -7.71 4.19 11.66
C GLN A 6 -6.61 3.73 10.72
N ILE A 7 -5.52 4.48 10.61
CA ILE A 7 -4.37 4.15 9.76
C ILE A 7 -3.73 2.85 10.24
N VAL A 8 -3.44 2.72 11.54
CA VAL A 8 -2.87 1.47 12.11
C VAL A 8 -3.73 0.27 11.76
N TYR A 9 -5.04 0.35 11.99
CA TYR A 9 -5.96 -0.75 11.70
C TYR A 9 -6.02 -1.09 10.20
N GLN A 10 -6.22 -0.08 9.35
CA GLN A 10 -6.35 -0.29 7.90
C GLN A 10 -5.05 -0.85 7.32
N THR A 11 -3.92 -0.27 7.69
CA THR A 11 -2.61 -0.71 7.20
C THR A 11 -2.28 -2.11 7.69
N ARG A 12 -2.43 -2.43 8.99
CA ARG A 12 -2.19 -3.79 9.49
C ARG A 12 -3.02 -4.81 8.72
N ARG A 13 -4.31 -4.52 8.54
CA ARG A 13 -5.21 -5.38 7.79
C ARG A 13 -4.75 -5.59 6.35
N THR A 14 -4.40 -4.52 5.63
CA THR A 14 -3.91 -4.65 4.24
C THR A 14 -2.63 -5.49 4.17
N LEU A 15 -1.70 -5.32 5.12
CA LEU A 15 -0.48 -6.11 5.16
C LEU A 15 -0.78 -7.59 5.42
N ASP A 16 -1.66 -7.90 6.37
CA ASP A 16 -2.04 -9.28 6.69
C ASP A 16 -2.83 -9.94 5.55
N GLU A 17 -3.67 -9.19 4.82
CA GLU A 17 -4.40 -9.67 3.65
C GLU A 17 -3.50 -9.98 2.43
N ASN A 18 -2.28 -9.44 2.41
CA ASN A 18 -1.33 -9.64 1.31
C ASN A 18 0.01 -10.23 1.78
N GLU A 19 0.05 -10.84 2.97
CA GLU A 19 1.29 -11.38 3.54
C GLU A 19 1.84 -12.57 2.75
N ASP A 20 0.99 -13.24 1.99
CA ASP A 20 1.32 -14.33 1.07
C ASP A 20 2.02 -13.84 -0.21
N LYS A 21 1.84 -12.56 -0.56
CA LYS A 21 2.38 -11.91 -1.76
C LYS A 21 3.60 -11.03 -1.49
N LEU A 22 3.96 -10.83 -0.23
CA LEU A 22 5.00 -9.90 0.20
C LEU A 22 6.04 -10.62 1.08
N ASP A 23 7.30 -10.21 0.96
CA ASP A 23 8.35 -10.76 1.81
C ASP A 23 8.28 -10.18 3.22
N ALA A 24 8.66 -10.99 4.22
CA ALA A 24 8.73 -10.54 5.62
C ALA A 24 9.64 -9.30 5.79
N SER A 25 10.70 -9.18 4.99
CA SER A 25 11.60 -8.02 4.99
C SER A 25 10.93 -6.72 4.55
N ASP A 26 9.83 -6.80 3.81
CA ASP A 26 9.02 -5.64 3.41
C ASP A 26 7.95 -5.32 4.44
N LEU A 27 7.38 -6.36 5.07
CA LEU A 27 6.30 -6.22 6.04
C LEU A 27 6.80 -5.72 7.41
N GLU A 28 7.93 -6.24 7.89
CA GLU A 28 8.48 -5.92 9.22
C GLU A 28 8.71 -4.42 9.42
N PRO A 29 9.36 -3.68 8.48
CA PRO A 29 9.57 -2.25 8.65
C PRO A 29 8.29 -1.43 8.69
N VAL A 30 7.19 -1.91 8.09
CA VAL A 30 5.89 -1.21 8.17
C VAL A 30 5.21 -1.54 9.49
N ARG A 31 5.21 -2.82 9.90
CA ARG A 31 4.65 -3.26 11.18
C ARG A 31 5.32 -2.56 12.38
N GLU A 32 6.62 -2.32 12.32
CA GLU A 32 7.35 -1.53 13.32
C GLU A 32 6.84 -0.09 13.38
N LYS A 33 6.75 0.61 12.24
CA LYS A 33 6.21 1.98 12.18
C LYS A 33 4.77 2.08 12.70
N LEU A 34 3.94 1.07 12.44
CA LEU A 34 2.57 1.02 12.97
C LEU A 34 2.55 0.89 14.49
N THR A 35 3.48 0.11 15.04
CA THR A 35 3.63 -0.04 16.49
C THR A 35 4.11 1.26 17.13
N GLU A 36 5.05 1.97 16.48
CA GLU A 36 5.48 3.30 16.91
C GLU A 36 4.33 4.32 16.85
N LEU A 37 3.54 4.32 15.77
CA LEU A 37 2.38 5.21 15.62
C LEU A 37 1.33 4.94 16.70
N GLU A 38 1.08 3.68 17.02
CA GLU A 38 0.18 3.28 18.10
C GLU A 38 0.69 3.75 19.46
N ALA A 39 1.99 3.61 19.73
CA ALA A 39 2.62 4.09 20.97
C ALA A 39 2.61 5.63 21.14
N LEU A 40 2.40 6.39 20.05
CA LEU A 40 2.21 7.85 20.13
C LEU A 40 0.79 8.25 20.55
N VAL A 41 -0.17 7.32 20.48
CA VAL A 41 -1.59 7.59 20.78
C VAL A 41 -2.14 6.72 21.92
N GLN A 42 -1.44 5.66 22.28
CA GLN A 42 -1.77 4.72 23.35
C GLN A 42 -0.54 4.44 24.23
N ASP A 43 -0.78 4.23 25.53
CA ASP A 43 0.25 3.82 26.48
C ASP A 43 0.60 2.32 26.36
N GLY A 44 1.57 1.87 27.15
CA GLY A 44 2.01 0.47 27.16
C GLY A 44 0.95 -0.54 27.61
N ASP A 45 -0.19 -0.08 28.16
CA ASP A 45 -1.35 -0.90 28.51
C ASP A 45 -2.46 -0.83 27.43
N GLY A 46 -2.21 -0.16 26.30
CA GLY A 46 -3.19 0.06 25.22
C GLY A 46 -4.28 1.06 25.57
N LYS A 47 -4.10 1.88 26.61
CA LYS A 47 -5.04 2.95 26.94
C LYS A 47 -4.68 4.21 26.17
N PRO A 48 -5.66 5.00 25.74
CA PRO A 48 -5.38 6.26 25.08
C PRO A 48 -4.57 7.20 25.98
N ILE A 49 -3.51 7.80 25.43
CA ILE A 49 -2.74 8.85 26.11
C ILE A 49 -3.62 10.11 26.20
N ASP A 50 -3.39 10.99 27.17
CA ASP A 50 -4.11 12.26 27.28
C ASP A 50 -3.85 13.16 26.05
N ASP A 51 -4.90 13.81 25.52
CA ASP A 51 -4.78 14.67 24.33
C ASP A 51 -3.78 15.81 24.54
N ASP A 52 -3.69 16.35 25.77
CA ASP A 52 -2.74 17.41 26.12
C ASP A 52 -1.27 16.94 26.14
N ALA A 53 -1.04 15.64 26.25
CA ALA A 53 0.29 15.02 26.26
C ALA A 53 0.68 14.42 24.90
N MET A 54 -0.24 14.42 23.92
CA MET A 54 0.00 13.89 22.58
C MET A 54 0.85 14.86 21.77
N ASP A 55 1.91 14.34 21.13
CA ASP A 55 2.67 15.09 20.15
C ASP A 55 2.04 14.93 18.76
N GLU A 56 1.15 15.86 18.42
CA GLU A 56 0.47 15.87 17.12
C GLU A 56 1.46 15.93 15.94
N ALA A 57 2.59 16.63 16.08
CA ALA A 57 3.58 16.73 15.02
C ALA A 57 4.29 15.40 14.80
N ALA A 58 4.64 14.68 15.88
CA ALA A 58 5.20 13.34 15.80
C ALA A 58 4.20 12.34 15.20
N ILE A 59 2.92 12.42 15.58
CA ILE A 59 1.86 11.57 15.02
C ILE A 59 1.73 11.81 13.52
N GLN A 60 1.64 13.07 13.07
CA GLN A 60 1.55 13.40 11.65
C GLN A 60 2.79 12.96 10.88
N ALA A 61 3.99 13.14 11.44
CA ALA A 61 5.22 12.67 10.82
C ALA A 61 5.21 11.14 10.63
N LYS A 62 4.85 10.41 11.69
CA LYS A 62 4.80 8.95 11.66
C LYS A 62 3.72 8.42 10.71
N VAL A 63 2.57 9.09 10.65
CA VAL A 63 1.52 8.81 9.65
C VAL A 63 2.07 8.91 8.23
N LYS A 64 2.81 9.98 7.90
CA LYS A 64 3.41 10.13 6.57
C LYS A 64 4.42 9.03 6.27
N GLU A 65 5.26 8.67 7.24
CA GLU A 65 6.22 7.56 7.06
C GLU A 65 5.51 6.21 6.81
N VAL A 66 4.35 5.98 7.44
CA VAL A 66 3.51 4.80 7.19
C VAL A 66 2.92 4.86 5.78
N GLU A 67 2.38 6.00 5.35
CA GLU A 67 1.83 6.20 4.01
C GLU A 67 2.89 5.99 2.91
N GLU A 68 4.09 6.57 3.07
CA GLU A 68 5.22 6.38 2.17
C GLU A 68 5.63 4.90 2.08
N SER A 69 5.68 4.21 3.21
CA SER A 69 5.99 2.78 3.24
C SER A 69 4.88 1.97 2.55
N MET A 70 3.62 2.37 2.69
CA MET A 70 2.50 1.72 2.03
C MET A 70 2.47 1.94 0.52
N HIS A 71 2.95 3.08 0.03
CA HIS A 71 3.16 3.27 -1.40
C HIS A 71 4.17 2.26 -1.95
N ALA A 72 5.26 2.01 -1.23
CA ALA A 72 6.25 1.01 -1.62
C ALA A 72 5.65 -0.41 -1.65
N ILE A 73 4.88 -0.78 -0.61
CA ILE A 73 4.14 -2.05 -0.58
C ILE A 73 3.16 -2.16 -1.75
N SER A 74 2.41 -1.10 -2.04
CA SER A 74 1.44 -1.08 -3.15
C SER A 74 2.11 -1.30 -4.51
N SER A 75 3.30 -0.72 -4.73
CA SER A 75 4.10 -0.97 -5.93
C SER A 75 4.45 -2.45 -6.06
N LYS A 76 4.92 -3.07 -4.97
CA LYS A 76 5.28 -4.48 -4.95
C LYS A 76 4.08 -5.41 -5.19
N LEU A 77 2.93 -5.08 -4.61
CA LEU A 77 1.70 -5.84 -4.86
C LEU A 77 1.27 -5.75 -6.32
N TYR A 78 1.41 -4.58 -6.93
CA TYR A 78 1.13 -4.42 -8.36
C TYR A 78 2.09 -5.24 -9.22
N GLU A 79 3.39 -5.22 -8.89
CA GLU A 79 4.40 -6.04 -9.56
C GLU A 79 4.13 -7.55 -9.41
N ALA A 80 3.76 -8.02 -8.20
CA ALA A 80 3.40 -9.40 -7.94
C ALA A 80 2.16 -9.83 -8.73
N ALA A 81 1.12 -8.98 -8.80
CA ALA A 81 -0.09 -9.25 -9.58
C ALA A 81 0.20 -9.30 -11.10
N ALA A 82 1.08 -8.42 -11.60
CA ALA A 82 1.50 -8.44 -13.00
C ALA A 82 2.29 -9.72 -13.34
N ALA A 83 3.15 -10.19 -12.42
CA ALA A 83 3.88 -11.44 -12.59
C ALA A 83 2.95 -12.67 -12.63
N GLU A 84 1.94 -12.73 -11.76
CA GLU A 84 0.93 -13.81 -11.81
C GLU A 84 0.17 -13.84 -13.14
N MET A 85 -0.21 -12.68 -13.71
CA MET A 85 -0.89 -12.65 -15.01
C MET A 85 0.01 -13.11 -16.16
N ALA A 86 1.29 -12.75 -16.13
CA ALA A 86 2.25 -13.21 -17.14
C ALA A 86 2.53 -14.73 -17.05
N GLU A 87 2.51 -15.30 -15.85
CA GLU A 87 2.66 -16.75 -15.65
C GLU A 87 1.41 -17.53 -16.07
N ALA A 88 0.22 -16.96 -15.86
CA ALA A 88 -1.04 -17.53 -16.36
C ALA A 88 -1.06 -17.59 -17.89
N GLU A 89 -0.63 -16.55 -18.60
CA GLU A 89 -0.56 -16.55 -20.08
C GLU A 89 0.48 -17.54 -20.65
N ASN A 90 1.48 -17.96 -19.86
CA ASN A 90 2.48 -18.95 -20.31
C ASN A 90 2.02 -20.40 -20.12
N ASN A 91 0.96 -20.64 -19.34
CA ASN A 91 0.42 -21.98 -19.07
C ASN A 91 -0.77 -22.36 -19.98
N GLU A 92 -1.27 -21.43 -20.80
CA GLU A 92 -2.23 -21.68 -21.90
C GLU A 92 -1.53 -21.93 -23.25
N GLY A 93 -0.39 -22.61 -23.20
CA GLY A 93 0.29 -23.14 -24.39
C GLY A 93 -0.23 -24.51 -24.82
N ASP A 94 -1.51 -24.67 -25.14
CA ASP A 94 -2.00 -25.63 -26.17
C ASP A 94 -3.48 -25.37 -26.52
N GLY A 95 -3.73 -24.52 -27.52
CA GLY A 95 -5.08 -24.37 -28.08
C GLY A 95 -5.29 -23.09 -28.86
N ASP A 96 -4.84 -23.07 -30.13
CA ASP A 96 -5.31 -22.23 -31.24
C ASP A 96 -6.18 -21.01 -30.86
N ILE A 97 -5.57 -19.84 -30.63
CA ILE A 97 -6.29 -18.57 -30.51
C ILE A 97 -5.96 -17.71 -31.73
N ASN A 98 -6.95 -17.60 -32.62
CA ASN A 98 -7.01 -16.60 -33.67
C ASN A 98 -7.13 -15.22 -33.02
N VAL A 99 -6.14 -14.35 -33.25
CA VAL A 99 -6.16 -12.94 -32.86
C VAL A 99 -7.12 -12.21 -33.81
N GLU A 100 -8.39 -12.10 -33.41
CA GLU A 100 -9.24 -10.99 -33.87
C GLU A 100 -9.10 -9.85 -32.87
N SER A 101 -8.52 -8.77 -33.38
CA SER A 101 -8.26 -7.49 -32.73
C SER A 101 -9.45 -6.97 -31.93
N ASP A 102 -9.27 -6.76 -30.63
CA ASP A 102 -10.16 -5.90 -29.84
C ASP A 102 -9.33 -5.01 -28.90
N ASP A 103 -9.28 -3.73 -29.26
CA ASP A 103 -9.17 -2.56 -28.39
C ASP A 103 -7.92 -2.39 -27.49
N VAL A 104 -6.73 -2.42 -28.10
CA VAL A 104 -5.62 -1.59 -27.58
C VAL A 104 -5.85 -0.16 -28.02
N VAL A 105 -6.41 0.64 -27.11
CA VAL A 105 -6.51 2.08 -27.26
C VAL A 105 -5.11 2.66 -27.01
N ASP A 106 -4.42 3.04 -28.09
CA ASP A 106 -3.21 3.85 -28.00
C ASP A 106 -3.61 5.15 -27.28
N ALA A 107 -3.16 5.29 -26.04
CA ALA A 107 -3.35 6.50 -25.24
C ALA A 107 -2.50 7.62 -25.85
N ASP A 108 -3.00 8.25 -26.90
CA ASP A 108 -2.54 9.56 -27.36
C ASP A 108 -2.87 10.58 -26.26
N PHE A 109 -1.93 10.76 -25.33
CA PHE A 109 -1.94 11.83 -24.36
C PHE A 109 -1.70 13.15 -25.09
N GLU A 110 -2.78 13.83 -25.47
CA GLU A 110 -2.74 15.21 -25.95
C GLU A 110 -2.36 16.11 -24.77
N VAL A 111 -1.10 16.56 -24.75
CA VAL A 111 -0.64 17.61 -23.85
C VAL A 111 -1.39 18.88 -24.23
N VAL A 112 -2.39 19.26 -23.43
CA VAL A 112 -3.03 20.56 -23.56
C VAL A 112 -2.04 21.59 -23.03
N ASP A 113 -1.27 22.18 -23.94
CA ASP A 113 -0.52 23.39 -23.66
C ASP A 113 -1.54 24.52 -23.41
N GLU A 114 -1.73 24.89 -22.14
CA GLU A 114 -2.43 26.12 -21.77
C GLU A 114 -1.57 27.32 -22.18
N GLU A 115 -1.80 27.85 -23.40
CA GLU A 115 -1.27 29.15 -23.82
C GLU A 115 -2.36 30.25 -23.72
N ASP A 116 -2.12 31.18 -22.77
CA ASP A 116 -2.65 32.55 -22.54
C ASP A 116 -4.12 32.80 -22.14
#